data_AF-A0A226GR47-F1
#
_entry.id   AF-A0A226GR47-F1
#
_cell.length_a   1.000
_cell.length_b   1.000
_cell.length_c   1.000
_cell.angle_alpha   90.00
_cell.angle_beta   90.00
_cell.angle_gamma   90.00
#
_symmetry.space_group_name_H-M   'P 1'
#
loop_
_entity.id
_entity.type
_entity.pdbx_description
1 polymer ?
#
loop_
_entity_poly.entity_id
_entity_poly.type
_entity_poly.pdbx_seq_one_letter_code
_entity_poly.pdbx_strand_id
1 'polypeptide(L)' 'MTSKEHKEYVAALKQYSTELLKSESDVKSFLVDAGIHTQTGRLTKAYSSSESIGYKRQNSKEQKNK' A
#
# COMPACT_ATOMS: atom_id res chain seq x y z
N MET A 1 -23.45 -0.51 15.89
CA MET A 1 -22.82 -1.84 15.78
C MET A 1 -22.74 -2.44 17.17
N THR A 2 -23.49 -3.50 17.42
CA THR A 2 -23.40 -4.28 18.67
C THR A 2 -22.12 -5.14 18.65
N SER A 3 -21.68 -5.62 19.82
CA SER A 3 -20.51 -6.52 19.93
C SER A 3 -20.63 -7.78 19.06
N LYS A 4 -21.86 -8.25 18.80
CA LYS A 4 -22.14 -9.40 17.92
C LYS A 4 -21.96 -9.05 16.44
N GLU A 5 -22.58 -7.97 15.98
CA GLU A 5 -22.45 -7.48 14.59
C GLU A 5 -21.01 -7.14 14.24
N HIS A 6 -20.25 -6.58 15.20
CA HIS A 6 -18.84 -6.28 15.00
C HIS A 6 -18.01 -7.56 14.85
N LYS A 7 -18.28 -8.61 15.65
CA LYS A 7 -17.59 -9.90 15.52
C LYS A 7 -17.89 -10.58 14.19
N GLU A 8 -19.14 -10.54 13.75
CA GLU A 8 -19.56 -11.08 12.44
C GLU A 8 -18.88 -10.31 11.30
N TYR A 9 -18.85 -8.98 11.38
CA TYR A 9 -18.16 -8.14 10.41
C TYR A 9 -16.65 -8.43 10.33
N VAL A 10 -15.98 -8.55 11.48
CA VAL A 10 -14.56 -8.89 11.54
C VAL A 10 -14.30 -10.30 10.98
N ALA A 11 -15.19 -11.26 11.24
CA ALA A 11 -15.07 -12.60 10.66
C ALA A 11 -15.20 -12.58 9.13
N ALA A 12 -16.16 -11.83 8.60
CA ALA A 12 -16.33 -11.63 7.16
C ALA A 12 -15.11 -10.98 6.51
N LEU A 13 -14.53 -9.96 7.15
CA LEU A 13 -13.30 -9.31 6.67
C LEU A 13 -12.11 -10.29 6.64
N LYS A 14 -11.98 -11.16 7.64
CA LYS A 14 -10.91 -12.18 7.66
C LYS A 14 -11.08 -13.22 6.55
N GLN A 15 -12.31 -13.65 6.29
CA GLN A 15 -12.58 -14.58 5.18
C GLN A 15 -12.26 -13.92 3.85
N TYR A 16 -12.74 -12.69 3.63
CA TYR A 16 -12.47 -11.92 2.42
C TYR A 16 -10.97 -11.69 2.20
N SER A 17 -10.22 -11.30 3.23
CA SER A 17 -8.77 -11.12 3.10
C SER A 17 -8.05 -12.42 2.79
N THR A 18 -8.48 -13.53 3.39
CA THR A 18 -7.91 -14.85 3.12
C THR A 18 -8.15 -15.24 1.66
N GLU A 19 -9.36 -15.02 1.13
CA GLU A 19 -9.68 -15.29 -0.27
C GLU A 19 -8.90 -14.41 -1.24
N LEU A 20 -8.84 -13.10 -0.97
CA LEU A 20 -8.11 -12.15 -1.78
C LEU A 20 -6.61 -12.50 -1.89
N LEU A 21 -6.01 -12.97 -0.78
CA LEU A 21 -4.59 -13.31 -0.72
C LEU A 21 -4.26 -14.71 -1.26
N LYS A 22 -5.25 -15.48 -1.77
CA LYS A 22 -5.01 -16.83 -2.32
C LYS A 22 -4.19 -16.81 -3.61
N SER A 23 -4.31 -15.76 -4.42
CA SER A 23 -3.60 -15.68 -5.70
C SER A 23 -3.03 -14.30 -5.95
N GLU A 24 -1.86 -14.26 -6.57
CA GLU A 24 -1.20 -13.00 -6.95
C GLU A 24 -2.03 -12.23 -7.99
N SER A 25 -2.81 -12.93 -8.83
CA SER A 25 -3.70 -12.31 -9.82
C SER A 25 -4.87 -11.58 -9.16
N ASP A 26 -5.47 -12.15 -8.11
CA ASP A 26 -6.60 -11.52 -7.41
C ASP A 26 -6.12 -10.29 -6.65
N VAL A 27 -4.96 -10.39 -6.00
CA VAL A 27 -4.30 -9.24 -5.36
C VAL A 27 -4.02 -8.13 -6.38
N LYS A 28 -3.45 -8.46 -7.54
CA LYS A 28 -3.18 -7.46 -8.59
C LYS A 28 -4.46 -6.80 -9.10
N SER A 29 -5.51 -7.57 -9.33
CA SER A 29 -6.80 -7.06 -9.80
C SER A 29 -7.40 -6.10 -8.78
N PHE A 30 -7.42 -6.50 -7.50
CA PHE A 30 -7.86 -5.63 -6.41
C PHE A 30 -7.04 -4.34 -6.30
N LEU A 31 -5.71 -4.40 -6.43
CA LEU A 31 -4.86 -3.22 -6.37
C LEU A 31 -5.12 -2.27 -7.56
N VAL A 32 -5.50 -2.80 -8.72
CA VAL A 32 -5.92 -2.00 -9.87
C VAL A 32 -7.30 -1.38 -9.63
N ASP A 33 -8.27 -2.15 -9.16
CA ASP A 33 -9.63 -1.68 -8.85
C ASP A 33 -9.65 -0.63 -7.74
N ALA A 34 -8.76 -0.78 -6.74
CA ALA A 34 -8.54 0.20 -5.68
C ALA A 34 -7.82 1.47 -6.15
N GLY A 35 -7.38 1.55 -7.42
CA GLY A 35 -6.67 2.70 -7.98
C GLY A 35 -5.23 2.85 -7.48
N ILE A 36 -4.68 1.81 -6.84
CA ILE A 36 -3.30 1.80 -6.32
C ILE A 36 -2.33 1.45 -7.45
N HIS A 37 -2.66 0.44 -8.26
CA HIS A 37 -1.90 0.01 -9.43
C HIS A 37 -2.60 0.40 -10.74
N THR A 38 -1.80 0.54 -11.79
CA THR A 38 -2.24 0.58 -13.19
C THR A 38 -2.41 -0.84 -13.72
N GLN A 39 -3.12 -1.02 -14.84
CA GLN A 39 -3.26 -2.34 -15.48
C GLN A 39 -1.91 -2.99 -15.85
N THR A 40 -0.84 -2.21 -15.96
CA THR A 40 0.53 -2.72 -16.19
C THR A 40 1.25 -3.17 -14.92
N GLY A 41 0.62 -3.06 -13.74
CA GLY A 41 1.20 -3.42 -12.44
C GLY A 41 2.09 -2.33 -11.81
N ARG A 42 2.17 -1.14 -12.41
CA ARG A 42 2.90 0.02 -11.84
C ARG A 42 2.00 0.80 -10.87
N LEU A 43 2.58 1.40 -9.83
CA LEU A 43 1.86 2.33 -8.95
C LEU A 43 1.27 3.52 -9.72
N THR A 44 0.07 3.96 -9.35
CA THR A 44 -0.53 5.18 -9.89
C THR A 44 0.19 6.42 -9.37
N LYS A 45 0.04 7.57 -10.05
CA LYS A 45 0.74 8.83 -9.69
C LYS A 45 0.55 9.25 -8.24
N ALA A 46 -0.59 8.91 -7.62
CA ALA A 46 -0.88 9.23 -6.23
C ALA A 46 0.00 8.45 -5.23
N TYR A 47 0.40 7.24 -5.59
CA TYR A 47 1.22 6.34 -4.73
C TYR A 47 2.66 6.21 -5.25
N SER A 48 2.91 6.66 -6.47
CA SER A 48 4.22 6.80 -7.10
C SER A 48 4.92 8.04 -6.53
N SER A 49 5.46 7.95 -5.32
CA SER A 49 6.36 8.98 -4.81
C SER A 49 7.72 8.89 -5.51
N SER A 50 8.22 10.02 -6.02
CA SER A 50 9.61 10.14 -6.47
C SER A 50 10.60 10.29 -5.32
N GLU A 51 10.12 10.55 -4.11
CA GLU A 51 10.97 10.58 -2.92
C GLU A 51 11.20 9.17 -2.40
N SER A 52 12.47 8.80 -2.23
CA SER A 52 12.85 7.59 -1.53
C SER A 52 12.27 7.60 -0.12
N ILE A 53 11.43 6.63 0.21
CA ILE A 53 10.98 6.39 1.59
C ILE A 53 12.21 5.87 2.35
N GLY A 54 12.88 6.75 3.09
CA GLY A 54 14.11 6.44 3.83
C GLY A 54 14.79 7.69 4.37
N TYR A 55 15.70 7.52 5.34
CA TYR A 55 16.48 8.63 5.90
C TYR A 55 17.34 9.28 4.81
N LYS A 56 17.02 10.53 4.44
CA LYS A 56 17.91 11.37 3.64
C LYS A 56 19.13 11.69 4.50
N ARG A 57 20.28 11.06 4.24
CA ARG A 57 21.56 11.51 4.81
C ARG A 57 21.81 12.93 4.29
N GLN A 58 21.60 13.93 5.13
CA GLN A 58 22.11 15.27 4.88
C GLN A 58 23.63 15.20 5.00
N ASN A 59 24.31 14.97 3.88
CA ASN A 59 25.73 15.27 3.81
C ASN A 59 25.85 16.79 3.88
N SER A 60 26.01 17.32 5.10
CA SER A 60 26.39 18.70 5.34
C SER A 60 27.65 18.98 4.55
N LYS A 61 27.51 19.68 3.43
CA LYS A 61 28.64 20.29 2.71
C LYS A 61 29.19 21.37 3.63
N GLU A 62 30.17 20.99 4.44
CA GLU A 62 31.04 21.91 5.13
C GLU A 62 31.68 22.80 4.06
N GLN A 63 31.18 24.03 3.97
CA GLN A 63 31.75 25.06 3.11
C GLN A 63 33.17 25.31 3.62
N LYS A 64 34.16 24.77 2.89
CA LYS A 64 35.52 25.32 2.90
C LYS A 64 35.40 26.78 2.47
N ASN A 65 35.39 27.69 3.44
CA ASN A 65 35.75 29.07 3.21
C ASN A 65 37.23 29.27 3.57
N LYS A 66 37.87 30.05 2.70
CA LYS A 66 39.30 30.28 2.48
C LYS A 66 40.12 30.59 3.72
#